data_AF-G8NTD7-F1
#
_entry.id   AF-G8NTD7-F1
#
_cell.length_a   1.000
_cell.length_b   1.000
_cell.length_c   1.000
_cell.angle_alpha   90.00
_cell.angle_beta   90.00
_cell.angle_gamma   90.00
#
_symmetry.space_group_name_H-M   'P 1'
#
loop_
_entity.id
_entity.type
_entity.pdbx_description
1 polymer ?
#
loop_
_entity_poly.entity_id
_entity_poly.type
_entity_poly.pdbx_seq_one_letter_code
_entity_poly.pdbx_strand_id
1 'polypeptide(L)'
;MIQRHCPRCRSVLHFEDHGTLVFCWNCGAPQITLSEELLDQVEQQMQDAAAGAQGSSTVQIQDPSAVNWKAAIHIALIVAGALSAIAVLVPPAEMLAWLAPSIVLALYASRNRQTRITTGLGARIGLLCGVLCSLGLMLITALQMLVLRFGIHGMAEMEANMNSVMLEAKTRAVAQSGQAAASIFDLFLTAPEFRAGFFLAGLAMVAAILMVLSTAGGAFAGFVRSRQTKTIL
;
A
#
# COMPACT_ATOMS: atom_id res chain seq x y z
N MET A 1 -32.96 13.48 -31.04
CA MET A 1 -31.92 12.56 -30.51
C MET A 1 -31.47 13.09 -29.15
N ILE A 2 -31.61 12.32 -28.08
CA ILE A 2 -31.19 12.73 -26.73
C ILE A 2 -29.69 12.42 -26.60
N GLN A 3 -28.85 13.44 -26.46
CA GLN A 3 -27.42 13.22 -26.19
C GLN A 3 -27.23 12.62 -24.81
N ARG A 4 -26.66 11.41 -24.75
CA ARG A 4 -26.34 10.73 -23.49
C ARG A 4 -24.88 10.96 -23.13
N HIS A 5 -24.63 11.17 -21.84
CA HIS A 5 -23.30 11.39 -21.29
C HIS A 5 -22.91 10.21 -20.41
N CYS A 6 -21.62 9.84 -20.43
CA CYS A 6 -21.12 8.77 -19.57
C CYS A 6 -21.23 9.20 -18.09
N PRO A 7 -21.86 8.41 -17.20
CA PRO A 7 -21.99 8.76 -15.79
C PRO A 7 -20.64 8.83 -15.05
N ARG A 8 -19.60 8.17 -15.58
CA ARG A 8 -18.28 8.12 -14.94
C ARG A 8 -17.36 9.28 -15.34
N CYS A 9 -17.25 9.58 -16.63
CA CYS A 9 -16.30 10.58 -17.14
C CYS A 9 -16.97 11.79 -17.82
N ARG A 10 -18.31 11.81 -17.88
CA ARG A 10 -19.13 12.85 -18.51
C ARG A 10 -18.83 13.14 -19.98
N SER A 11 -18.07 12.28 -20.66
CA SER A 11 -17.89 12.42 -22.11
C SER A 11 -19.21 12.09 -22.83
N VAL A 12 -19.45 12.78 -23.94
CA VAL A 12 -20.58 12.48 -24.85
C VAL A 12 -20.40 11.07 -25.40
N LEU A 13 -21.46 10.27 -25.37
CA LEU A 13 -21.47 8.94 -25.98
C LEU A 13 -21.85 9.09 -27.45
N HIS A 14 -21.00 8.61 -28.35
CA HIS A 14 -21.30 8.54 -29.78
C HIS A 14 -22.33 7.41 -30.01
N PHE A 15 -23.39 7.69 -30.76
CA PHE A 15 -24.34 6.66 -31.18
C PHE A 15 -23.85 6.12 -32.52
N GLU A 16 -23.52 4.83 -32.61
CA GLU A 16 -23.39 4.15 -33.91
C GLU A 16 -24.77 3.63 -34.31
N ASP A 17 -25.12 3.81 -35.59
CA ASP A 17 -26.48 3.63 -36.16
C ASP A 17 -27.11 2.23 -35.97
N HIS A 18 -26.40 1.25 -35.40
CA HIS A 18 -26.87 -0.14 -35.29
C HIS A 18 -26.66 -0.84 -33.93
N GLY A 19 -26.34 -0.11 -32.85
CA GLY A 19 -26.28 -0.76 -31.55
C GLY A 19 -25.83 0.15 -30.42
N THR A 20 -26.46 0.01 -29.26
CA THR A 20 -26.03 0.66 -28.02
C THR A 20 -24.57 0.30 -27.73
N LEU A 21 -23.67 1.28 -27.71
CA LEU A 21 -22.29 1.07 -27.29
C LEU A 21 -22.29 0.50 -25.86
N VAL A 22 -21.88 -0.77 -25.73
CA VAL A 22 -21.82 -1.47 -24.44
C VAL A 22 -20.78 -0.83 -23.51
N PHE A 23 -19.84 -0.05 -24.04
CA PHE A 23 -18.78 0.61 -23.28
C PHE A 23 -18.52 2.04 -23.75
N CYS A 24 -18.16 2.93 -22.82
CA CYS A 24 -17.71 4.28 -23.11
C CYS A 24 -16.27 4.26 -23.68
N TRP A 25 -16.04 4.85 -24.85
CA TRP A 25 -14.72 4.91 -25.49
C TRP A 25 -13.67 5.64 -24.63
N ASN A 26 -14.04 6.71 -23.93
CA ASN A 26 -13.11 7.53 -23.19
C ASN A 26 -12.59 6.86 -21.89
N CYS A 27 -13.47 6.15 -21.17
CA CYS A 27 -13.11 5.60 -19.85
C CYS A 27 -13.33 4.09 -19.70
N GLY A 28 -13.81 3.40 -20.74
CA GLY A 28 -14.10 1.96 -20.73
C GLY A 28 -15.16 1.55 -19.71
N ALA A 29 -16.06 2.46 -19.32
CA ALA A 29 -17.16 2.15 -18.41
C ALA A 29 -18.29 1.44 -19.16
N PRO A 30 -18.80 0.30 -18.66
CA PRO A 30 -19.95 -0.37 -19.26
C PRO A 30 -21.18 0.54 -19.18
N GLN A 31 -21.92 0.65 -20.28
CA GLN A 31 -23.19 1.38 -20.39
C GLN A 31 -24.36 0.38 -20.38
N ILE A 32 -24.32 -0.58 -19.46
CA ILE A 32 -25.42 -1.54 -19.29
C ILE A 32 -26.55 -0.78 -18.62
N THR A 33 -27.53 -0.37 -19.41
CA THR A 33 -28.83 0.06 -18.91
C THR A 33 -29.63 -1.20 -18.60
N LEU A 34 -30.13 -1.35 -17.37
CA LEU A 34 -31.21 -2.31 -17.13
C LEU A 34 -32.36 -1.95 -18.09
N SER A 35 -32.93 -2.95 -18.76
CA SER A 35 -34.16 -2.73 -19.52
C SER A 35 -35.24 -2.19 -18.58
N GLU A 36 -36.09 -1.30 -19.08
CA GLU A 36 -37.18 -0.71 -18.28
C GLU A 36 -38.07 -1.82 -17.68
N GLU A 37 -38.26 -2.92 -18.40
CA GLU A 37 -38.96 -4.12 -17.94
C GLU A 37 -38.33 -4.76 -16.68
N LEU A 38 -37.00 -4.72 -16.57
CA LEU A 38 -36.29 -5.25 -15.40
C LEU A 38 -36.35 -4.27 -14.22
N LEU A 39 -36.40 -2.97 -14.51
CA LEU A 39 -36.60 -1.93 -13.51
C LEU A 39 -38.00 -2.02 -12.91
N ASP A 40 -39.02 -2.21 -13.76
CA ASP A 40 -40.41 -2.41 -13.33
C ASP A 40 -40.57 -3.68 -12.50
N GLN A 41 -39.90 -4.79 -12.88
CA GLN A 41 -39.87 -6.01 -12.06
C GLN A 41 -39.20 -5.82 -10.70
N VAL A 42 -38.10 -5.06 -10.64
CA VAL A 42 -37.40 -4.75 -9.39
C VAL A 42 -38.22 -3.82 -8.51
N GLU A 43 -38.94 -2.87 -9.09
CA GLU A 43 -39.85 -1.96 -8.37
C GLU A 43 -41.09 -2.70 -7.84
N GLN A 44 -41.67 -3.60 -8.64
CA GLN A 44 -42.74 -4.51 -8.20
C GLN A 44 -42.27 -5.45 -7.08
N GLN A 45 -41.07 -6.04 -7.19
CA GLN A 45 -40.49 -6.85 -6.12
C GLN A 45 -40.23 -6.05 -4.83
N MET A 46 -39.85 -4.77 -4.94
CA MET A 46 -39.68 -3.91 -3.77
C MET A 46 -41.02 -3.55 -3.11
N GLN A 47 -42.08 -3.35 -3.91
CA GLN A 47 -43.42 -3.09 -3.40
C GLN A 47 -44.06 -4.32 -2.74
N ASP A 48 -43.86 -5.51 -3.31
CA ASP A 48 -44.30 -6.77 -2.72
C ASP A 48 -43.51 -7.11 -1.43
N ALA A 49 -42.21 -6.79 -1.38
CA ALA A 49 -41.40 -6.94 -0.17
C ALA A 49 -41.80 -5.98 0.95
N ALA A 50 -42.31 -4.78 0.62
CA ALA A 50 -42.83 -3.83 1.60
C ALA A 50 -44.18 -4.27 2.20
N ALA A 51 -45.00 -5.00 1.45
CA ALA A 51 -46.27 -5.57 1.92
C ALA A 51 -46.09 -6.84 2.77
N GLY A 52 -44.96 -7.56 2.62
CA GLY A 52 -44.63 -8.79 3.35
C GLY A 52 -43.78 -8.61 4.61
N ALA A 53 -43.72 -7.42 5.21
CA ALA A 53 -42.81 -7.06 6.29
C ALA A 53 -43.13 -7.70 7.66
N GLN A 54 -43.08 -9.03 7.75
CA GLN A 54 -42.82 -9.76 8.99
C GLN A 54 -41.95 -10.99 8.67
N GLY A 55 -40.62 -10.81 8.73
CA GLY A 55 -39.67 -11.92 8.72
C GLY A 55 -39.06 -12.24 7.36
N SER A 56 -38.31 -11.32 6.78
CA SER A 56 -37.37 -11.66 5.71
C SER A 56 -36.13 -10.81 5.85
N SER A 57 -35.02 -11.50 6.09
CA SER A 57 -33.66 -10.99 6.17
C SER A 57 -33.42 -9.96 5.07
N THR A 58 -33.31 -8.68 5.45
CA THR A 58 -32.80 -7.66 4.55
C THR A 58 -31.45 -8.14 4.04
N VAL A 59 -31.39 -8.62 2.80
CA VAL A 59 -30.15 -8.78 2.08
C VAL A 59 -29.60 -7.38 1.95
N GLN A 60 -28.81 -6.97 2.93
CA GLN A 60 -28.06 -5.73 2.85
C GLN A 60 -27.20 -5.89 1.61
N ILE A 61 -27.55 -5.15 0.56
CA ILE A 61 -26.70 -4.96 -0.60
C ILE A 61 -25.50 -4.19 -0.05
N GLN A 62 -24.54 -4.95 0.48
CA GLN A 62 -23.34 -4.42 1.06
C GLN A 62 -22.60 -3.83 -0.13
N ASP A 63 -22.44 -2.50 -0.12
CA ASP A 63 -21.74 -1.80 -1.19
C ASP A 63 -20.48 -2.60 -1.52
N PRO A 64 -20.28 -3.06 -2.77
CA PRO A 64 -19.11 -3.87 -3.13
C PRO A 64 -17.78 -3.09 -3.00
N SER A 65 -17.87 -1.84 -2.56
CA SER A 65 -16.79 -0.92 -2.21
C SER A 65 -16.53 -0.80 -0.69
N ALA A 66 -17.36 -1.38 0.17
CA ALA A 66 -17.23 -1.32 1.63
C ALA A 66 -16.10 -2.25 2.09
N VAL A 67 -14.90 -1.69 2.20
CA VAL A 67 -13.70 -2.39 2.66
C VAL A 67 -13.78 -2.59 4.18
N ASN A 68 -13.71 -3.85 4.62
CA ASN A 68 -13.50 -4.17 6.03
C ASN A 68 -12.07 -3.83 6.47
N TRP A 69 -11.86 -2.58 6.92
CA TRP A 69 -10.56 -2.07 7.36
C TRP A 69 -9.98 -2.82 8.56
N LYS A 70 -10.82 -3.32 9.49
CA LYS A 70 -10.35 -4.07 10.65
C LYS A 70 -9.63 -5.34 10.25
N ALA A 71 -10.17 -6.07 9.26
CA ALA A 71 -9.55 -7.27 8.72
C ALA A 71 -8.29 -6.94 7.91
N ALA A 72 -8.33 -5.87 7.09
CA ALA A 72 -7.17 -5.43 6.32
C ALA A 72 -5.98 -5.06 7.22
N ILE A 73 -6.25 -4.32 8.31
CA ILE A 73 -5.23 -3.92 9.29
C ILE A 73 -4.63 -5.14 10.00
N HIS A 74 -5.46 -6.11 10.42
CA HIS A 74 -4.96 -7.33 11.07
C HIS A 74 -4.02 -8.13 10.15
N ILE A 75 -4.40 -8.33 8.89
CA ILE A 75 -3.56 -9.05 7.93
C ILE A 75 -2.27 -8.27 7.68
N ALA A 76 -2.37 -6.94 7.49
CA ALA A 76 -1.22 -6.09 7.28
C ALA A 76 -0.26 -6.12 8.47
N LEU A 77 -0.77 -6.14 9.71
CA LEU A 77 0.05 -6.18 10.93
C LEU A 77 0.83 -7.49 11.04
N ILE A 78 0.20 -8.63 10.76
CA ILE A 78 0.87 -9.95 10.76
C ILE A 78 1.97 -9.98 9.69
N VAL A 79 1.66 -9.56 8.46
CA VAL A 79 2.61 -9.58 7.34
C VAL A 79 3.76 -8.60 7.57
N ALA A 80 3.46 -7.39 8.04
CA ALA A 80 4.47 -6.38 8.34
C ALA A 80 5.39 -6.82 9.49
N GLY A 81 4.84 -7.42 10.54
CA GLY A 81 5.64 -7.97 11.65
C GLY A 81 6.60 -9.06 11.18
N ALA A 82 6.10 -10.03 10.40
CA ALA A 82 6.92 -11.11 9.86
C ALA A 82 8.03 -10.59 8.93
N LEU A 83 7.69 -9.69 8.01
CA LEU A 83 8.67 -9.11 7.09
C LEU A 83 9.72 -8.24 7.81
N SER A 84 9.31 -7.46 8.82
CA SER A 84 10.24 -6.64 9.59
C SER A 84 11.25 -7.51 10.36
N ALA A 85 10.78 -8.64 10.92
CA ALA A 85 11.69 -9.61 11.57
C ALA A 85 12.66 -10.23 10.56
N ILE A 86 12.18 -10.64 9.38
CA ILE A 86 13.03 -11.22 8.33
C ILE A 86 14.06 -10.20 7.82
N ALA A 87 13.66 -8.94 7.63
CA ALA A 87 14.54 -7.87 7.15
C ALA A 87 15.76 -7.66 8.06
N VAL A 88 15.58 -7.78 9.38
CA VAL A 88 16.68 -7.67 10.34
C VAL A 88 17.62 -8.88 10.28
N LEU A 89 17.10 -10.08 10.02
CA LEU A 89 17.92 -11.29 9.90
C LEU A 89 18.67 -11.37 8.57
N VAL A 90 18.11 -10.79 7.51
CA VAL A 90 18.62 -10.88 6.14
C VAL A 90 18.74 -9.46 5.57
N PRO A 91 19.90 -8.79 5.69
CA PRO A 91 20.08 -7.39 5.29
C PRO A 91 19.63 -7.00 3.86
N PRO A 92 19.77 -7.85 2.81
CA PRO A 92 19.22 -7.52 1.49
C PRO A 92 17.70 -7.71 1.37
N ALA A 93 17.03 -8.31 2.36
CA ALA A 93 15.59 -8.59 2.33
C ALA A 93 14.72 -7.34 2.51
N GLU A 94 15.28 -6.19 2.88
CA GLU A 94 14.55 -4.91 2.88
C GLU A 94 13.98 -4.59 1.49
N MET A 95 14.69 -5.00 0.43
CA MET A 95 14.20 -4.85 -0.94
C MET A 95 12.97 -5.70 -1.23
N LEU A 96 12.60 -6.69 -0.41
CA LEU A 96 11.37 -7.48 -0.57
C LEU A 96 10.13 -6.76 -0.05
N ALA A 97 10.29 -5.62 0.63
CA ALA A 97 9.16 -4.87 1.20
C ALA A 97 8.12 -4.41 0.16
N TRP A 98 8.52 -4.22 -1.10
CA TRP A 98 7.58 -3.93 -2.21
C TRP A 98 6.58 -5.06 -2.48
N LEU A 99 6.85 -6.30 -2.04
CA LEU A 99 5.94 -7.44 -2.16
C LEU A 99 4.92 -7.50 -1.01
N ALA A 100 5.18 -6.84 0.12
CA ALA A 100 4.29 -6.85 1.28
C ALA A 100 2.84 -6.45 0.92
N PRO A 101 2.60 -5.35 0.18
CA PRO A 101 1.26 -4.95 -0.23
C PRO A 101 0.58 -5.99 -1.11
N SER A 102 1.34 -6.64 -1.99
CA SER A 102 0.84 -7.66 -2.92
C SER A 102 0.33 -8.89 -2.17
N ILE A 103 1.06 -9.32 -1.14
CA ILE A 103 0.71 -10.43 -0.25
C ILE A 103 -0.53 -10.07 0.59
N VAL A 104 -0.55 -8.88 1.19
CA VAL A 104 -1.70 -8.41 1.98
C VAL A 104 -2.95 -8.32 1.11
N LEU A 105 -2.87 -7.75 -0.09
CA LEU A 105 -3.99 -7.75 -1.04
C LEU A 105 -4.40 -9.18 -1.42
N ALA A 106 -3.46 -10.11 -1.60
CA ALA A 106 -3.76 -11.49 -1.96
C ALA A 106 -4.58 -12.20 -0.86
N LEU A 107 -4.13 -12.08 0.39
CA LEU A 107 -4.79 -12.65 1.56
C LEU A 107 -6.12 -11.96 1.87
N TYR A 108 -6.20 -10.65 1.63
CA TYR A 108 -7.44 -9.92 1.79
C TYR A 108 -8.48 -10.31 0.72
N ALA A 109 -8.06 -10.42 -0.54
CA ALA A 109 -8.91 -10.80 -1.67
C ALA A 109 -9.41 -12.24 -1.55
N SER A 110 -8.57 -13.16 -1.06
CA SER A 110 -8.95 -14.57 -0.88
C SER A 110 -10.05 -14.72 0.17
N ARG A 111 -10.02 -13.90 1.22
CA ARG A 111 -11.04 -13.86 2.28
C ARG A 111 -12.29 -13.06 1.91
N ASN A 112 -12.15 -12.01 1.09
CA ASN A 112 -13.24 -11.10 0.73
C ASN A 112 -13.46 -11.03 -0.79
N ARG A 113 -13.84 -12.17 -1.39
CA ARG A 113 -14.01 -12.31 -2.86
C ARG A 113 -14.99 -11.31 -3.50
N GLN A 114 -15.92 -10.75 -2.72
CA GLN A 114 -16.94 -9.81 -3.21
C GLN A 114 -16.46 -8.35 -3.26
N THR A 115 -15.29 -8.03 -2.69
CA THR A 115 -14.78 -6.65 -2.66
C THR A 115 -14.10 -6.26 -3.97
N ARG A 116 -14.50 -5.13 -4.56
CA ARG A 116 -13.92 -4.65 -5.81
C ARG A 116 -12.57 -3.98 -5.55
N ILE A 117 -11.48 -4.63 -5.95
CA ILE A 117 -10.13 -4.09 -5.77
C ILE A 117 -9.87 -3.01 -6.82
N THR A 118 -9.68 -1.78 -6.35
CA THR A 118 -9.30 -0.63 -7.18
C THR A 118 -7.83 -0.28 -6.96
N THR A 119 -7.24 0.45 -7.91
CA THR A 119 -5.87 1.00 -7.79
C THR A 119 -5.72 1.87 -6.55
N GLY A 120 -6.70 2.72 -6.27
CA GLY A 120 -6.71 3.59 -5.09
C GLY A 120 -6.76 2.81 -3.77
N LEU A 121 -7.52 1.71 -3.72
CA LEU A 121 -7.52 0.82 -2.56
C LEU A 121 -6.16 0.15 -2.37
N GLY A 122 -5.56 -0.33 -3.46
CA GLY A 122 -4.21 -0.89 -3.47
C GLY A 122 -3.17 0.08 -2.90
N ALA A 123 -3.21 1.36 -3.33
CA ALA A 123 -2.32 2.39 -2.83
C ALA A 123 -2.49 2.65 -1.32
N ARG A 124 -3.74 2.71 -0.82
CA ARG A 124 -4.02 2.90 0.62
C ARG A 124 -3.53 1.74 1.47
N ILE A 125 -3.73 0.49 1.02
CA ILE A 125 -3.21 -0.69 1.71
C ILE A 125 -1.68 -0.71 1.64
N GLY A 126 -1.11 -0.32 0.50
CA GLY A 126 0.34 -0.15 0.34
C GLY A 126 0.93 0.86 1.33
N LEU A 127 0.32 2.04 1.47
CA LEU A 127 0.72 3.03 2.46
C LEU A 127 0.65 2.46 3.88
N LEU A 128 -0.45 1.80 4.22
CA LEU A 128 -0.67 1.19 5.54
C LEU A 128 0.39 0.12 5.85
N CYS A 129 0.71 -0.74 4.89
CA CYS A 129 1.79 -1.72 5.03
C CYS A 129 3.15 -1.04 5.20
N GLY A 130 3.43 0.02 4.44
CA GLY A 130 4.70 0.76 4.54
C GLY A 130 4.89 1.39 5.92
N VAL A 131 3.83 1.98 6.49
CA VAL A 131 3.83 2.52 7.86
C VAL A 131 4.07 1.40 8.88
N LEU A 132 3.36 0.28 8.78
CA LEU A 132 3.51 -0.82 9.74
C LEU A 132 4.90 -1.49 9.64
N CYS A 133 5.43 -1.69 8.43
CA CYS A 133 6.77 -2.23 8.22
C CYS A 133 7.85 -1.28 8.75
N SER A 134 7.74 0.03 8.51
CA SER A 134 8.73 1.00 9.02
C SER A 134 8.71 1.08 10.55
N LEU A 135 7.53 1.10 11.17
CA LEU A 135 7.40 1.03 12.62
C LEU A 135 7.95 -0.29 13.19
N GLY A 136 7.63 -1.41 12.57
CA GLY A 136 8.14 -2.73 12.97
C GLY A 136 9.66 -2.79 12.89
N LEU A 137 10.24 -2.32 11.78
CA LEU A 137 11.68 -2.25 11.58
C LEU A 137 12.34 -1.37 12.65
N MET A 138 11.86 -0.14 12.85
CA MET A 138 12.39 0.77 13.87
C MET A 138 12.37 0.15 15.27
N LEU A 139 11.27 -0.50 15.64
CA LEU A 139 11.13 -1.15 16.94
C LEU A 139 12.09 -2.33 17.10
N ILE A 140 12.18 -3.22 16.10
CA ILE A 140 13.08 -4.38 16.17
C ILE A 140 14.54 -3.93 16.19
N THR A 141 14.92 -2.95 15.36
CA THR A 141 16.27 -2.37 15.37
C THR A 141 16.58 -1.72 16.72
N ALA A 142 15.65 -0.97 17.31
CA ALA A 142 15.84 -0.37 18.63
C ALA A 142 16.02 -1.44 19.73
N LEU A 143 15.20 -2.50 19.70
CA LEU A 143 15.33 -3.63 20.63
C LEU A 143 16.65 -4.36 20.44
N GLN A 144 17.07 -4.59 19.19
CA GLN A 144 18.36 -5.20 18.88
C GLN A 144 19.50 -4.35 19.44
N MET A 145 19.48 -3.03 19.25
CA MET A 145 20.50 -2.14 19.84
C MET A 145 20.51 -2.24 21.38
N LEU A 146 19.35 -2.35 22.02
CA LEU A 146 19.24 -2.50 23.46
C LEU A 146 19.84 -3.83 23.94
N VAL A 147 19.56 -4.93 23.23
CA VAL A 147 20.12 -6.26 23.51
C VAL A 147 21.64 -6.30 23.26
N LEU A 148 22.11 -5.69 22.18
CA LEU A 148 23.55 -5.56 21.89
C LEU A 148 24.26 -4.79 23.01
N ARG A 149 23.63 -3.73 23.52
CA ARG A 149 24.19 -2.89 24.58
C ARG A 149 24.20 -3.56 25.94
N PHE A 150 23.08 -4.10 26.40
CA PHE A 150 22.92 -4.57 27.79
C PHE A 150 22.98 -6.09 27.94
N GLY A 151 22.66 -6.84 26.89
CA GLY A 151 22.65 -8.31 26.92
C GLY A 151 24.03 -8.90 26.65
N ILE A 152 24.59 -8.60 25.47
CA ILE A 152 25.83 -9.24 25.00
C ILE A 152 27.08 -8.36 25.10
N HIS A 153 26.95 -7.12 25.56
CA HIS A 153 28.05 -6.14 25.66
C HIS A 153 28.79 -5.93 24.33
N GLY A 154 28.11 -6.13 23.19
CA GLY A 154 28.64 -6.06 21.82
C GLY A 154 28.80 -4.63 21.28
N MET A 155 28.98 -3.64 22.15
CA MET A 155 29.02 -2.22 21.76
C MET A 155 30.17 -1.92 20.80
N ALA A 156 31.30 -2.63 20.94
CA ALA A 156 32.48 -2.45 20.09
C ALA A 156 32.20 -2.80 18.61
N GLU A 157 31.43 -3.86 18.36
CA GLU A 157 31.09 -4.29 16.99
C GLU A 157 30.11 -3.31 16.33
N MET A 158 29.12 -2.84 17.10
CA MET A 158 28.18 -1.82 16.63
C MET A 158 28.90 -0.50 16.30
N GLU A 159 29.82 -0.07 17.16
CA GLU A 159 30.59 1.15 16.93
C GLU A 159 31.57 1.00 15.74
N ALA A 160 32.18 -0.17 15.57
CA ALA A 160 33.00 -0.47 14.39
C ALA A 160 32.19 -0.39 13.08
N ASN A 161 30.98 -0.95 13.07
CA ASN A 161 30.09 -0.88 11.90
C ASN A 161 29.58 0.54 11.63
N MET A 162 29.28 1.33 12.68
CA MET A 162 28.94 2.74 12.47
C MET A 162 30.12 3.53 11.92
N ASN A 163 31.31 3.31 12.47
CA ASN A 163 32.52 4.01 12.03
C ASN A 163 32.84 3.69 10.57
N SER A 164 32.62 2.46 10.10
CA SER A 164 32.86 2.10 8.70
C SER A 164 31.91 2.85 7.75
N VAL A 165 30.62 2.90 8.06
CA VAL A 165 29.61 3.64 7.27
C VAL A 165 29.91 5.14 7.27
N MET A 166 30.27 5.70 8.42
CA MET A 166 30.61 7.12 8.54
C MET A 166 31.91 7.48 7.80
N LEU A 167 32.92 6.60 7.83
CA LEU A 167 34.15 6.78 7.08
C LEU A 167 33.87 6.77 5.58
N GLU A 168 33.01 5.87 5.12
CA GLU A 168 32.57 5.83 3.71
C GLU A 168 31.79 7.09 3.31
N ALA A 169 30.90 7.59 4.17
CA ALA A 169 30.21 8.85 3.94
C ALA A 169 31.19 10.03 3.83
N LYS A 170 32.21 10.06 4.70
CA LYS A 170 33.29 11.06 4.65
C LYS A 170 34.08 10.97 3.36
N THR A 171 34.53 9.78 2.95
CA THR A 171 35.32 9.64 1.71
C THR A 171 34.54 10.09 0.48
N ARG A 172 33.24 9.76 0.40
CA ARG A 172 32.35 10.24 -0.67
C ARG A 172 32.16 11.76 -0.63
N ALA A 173 31.97 12.35 0.55
CA ALA A 173 31.82 13.79 0.69
C ALA A 173 33.09 14.55 0.28
N VAL A 174 34.26 14.08 0.71
CA VAL A 174 35.56 14.67 0.33
C VAL A 174 35.80 14.56 -1.18
N ALA A 175 35.43 13.44 -1.79
CA ALA A 175 35.52 13.28 -3.24
C ALA A 175 34.65 14.30 -4.00
N GLN A 176 33.53 14.73 -3.44
CA GLN A 176 32.61 15.68 -4.07
C GLN A 176 32.92 17.16 -3.75
N SER A 177 33.45 17.46 -2.57
CA SER A 177 33.56 18.82 -2.03
C SER A 177 34.98 19.26 -1.63
N GLY A 178 35.97 18.38 -1.81
CA GLY A 178 37.38 18.66 -1.55
C GLY A 178 37.79 18.52 -0.09
N GLN A 179 39.07 18.78 0.20
CA GLN A 179 39.67 18.57 1.53
C GLN A 179 39.05 19.41 2.64
N ALA A 180 38.46 20.58 2.32
CA ALA A 180 37.84 21.47 3.30
C ALA A 180 36.60 20.84 3.97
N ALA A 181 35.91 19.93 3.27
CA ALA A 181 34.81 19.18 3.87
C ALA A 181 35.30 18.07 4.81
N ALA A 182 36.54 17.59 4.66
CA ALA A 182 37.10 16.54 5.49
C ALA A 182 37.21 16.97 6.96
N SER A 183 37.67 18.20 7.21
CA SER A 183 37.85 18.75 8.56
C SER A 183 36.52 19.02 9.25
N ILE A 184 35.51 19.47 8.48
CA ILE A 184 34.14 19.66 8.98
C ILE A 184 33.53 18.30 9.35
N PHE A 185 33.69 17.29 8.50
CA PHE A 185 33.25 15.93 8.81
C PHE A 185 33.94 15.38 10.06
N ASP A 186 35.25 15.56 10.24
CA ASP A 186 35.93 15.08 11.45
C ASP A 186 35.38 15.70 12.75
N LEU A 187 35.03 17.00 12.72
CA LEU A 187 34.39 17.66 13.85
C LEU A 187 32.99 17.07 14.13
N PHE A 188 32.18 16.81 13.10
CA PHE A 188 30.85 16.24 13.28
C PHE A 188 30.87 14.75 13.64
N LEU A 189 31.80 13.97 13.09
CA LEU A 189 31.91 12.53 13.32
C LEU A 189 32.29 12.17 14.76
N THR A 190 32.94 13.08 15.49
CA THR A 190 33.31 12.91 16.90
C THR A 190 32.18 13.30 17.87
N ALA A 191 31.19 14.07 17.42
CA ALA A 191 30.06 14.48 18.24
C ALA A 191 29.03 13.33 18.41
N PRO A 192 28.69 12.91 19.64
CA PRO A 192 27.74 11.82 19.87
C PRO A 192 26.31 12.18 19.42
N GLU A 193 25.92 13.44 19.58
CA GLU A 193 24.63 13.99 19.11
C GLU A 193 24.47 13.83 17.59
N PHE A 194 25.55 14.11 16.85
CA PHE A 194 25.55 14.00 15.39
C PHE A 194 25.45 12.54 14.94
N ARG A 195 26.14 11.62 15.63
CA ARG A 195 26.04 10.17 15.37
C ARG A 195 24.62 9.66 15.53
N ALA A 196 23.95 10.03 16.63
CA ALA A 196 22.56 9.67 16.86
C ALA A 196 21.63 10.27 15.80
N GLY A 197 21.83 11.54 15.46
CA GLY A 197 21.08 12.23 14.40
C GLY A 197 21.26 11.58 13.03
N PHE A 198 22.48 11.18 12.66
CA PHE A 198 22.78 10.51 11.40
C PHE A 198 22.05 9.16 11.28
N PHE A 199 22.03 8.37 12.37
CA PHE A 199 21.29 7.12 12.40
C PHE A 199 19.78 7.32 12.28
N LEU A 200 19.22 8.28 13.02
CA LEU A 200 17.81 8.62 12.92
C LEU A 200 17.43 9.10 11.52
N ALA A 201 18.27 9.93 10.90
CA ALA A 201 18.08 10.39 9.53
C ALA A 201 18.14 9.22 8.53
N GLY A 202 19.07 8.29 8.70
CA GLY A 202 19.16 7.07 7.90
C GLY A 202 17.91 6.20 8.00
N LEU A 203 17.44 5.93 9.22
CA LEU A 203 16.19 5.18 9.46
C LEU A 203 14.96 5.90 8.89
N ALA A 204 14.89 7.22 9.04
CA ALA A 204 13.82 8.03 8.47
C ALA A 204 13.83 7.98 6.93
N MET A 205 15.00 8.03 6.31
CA MET A 205 15.16 7.89 4.86
C MET A 205 14.70 6.52 4.37
N VAL A 206 15.13 5.44 5.04
CA VAL A 206 14.68 4.07 4.72
C VAL A 206 13.17 3.95 4.88
N ALA A 207 12.59 4.47 5.96
CA ALA A 207 11.15 4.48 6.17
C ALA A 207 10.41 5.22 5.05
N ALA A 208 10.91 6.38 4.61
CA ALA A 208 10.33 7.12 3.51
C ALA A 208 10.37 6.32 2.19
N ILE A 209 11.51 5.68 1.88
CA ILE A 209 11.66 4.82 0.70
C ILE A 209 10.67 3.65 0.77
N LEU A 210 10.58 2.98 1.93
CA LEU A 210 9.64 1.88 2.16
C LEU A 210 8.18 2.33 1.97
N MET A 211 7.80 3.51 2.46
CA MET A 211 6.46 4.05 2.23
C MET A 211 6.18 4.29 0.75
N VAL A 212 7.12 4.88 0.01
CA VAL A 212 6.97 5.14 -1.43
C VAL A 212 6.86 3.83 -2.20
N LEU A 213 7.80 2.90 -2.00
CA LEU A 213 7.82 1.60 -2.69
C LEU A 213 6.60 0.75 -2.33
N SER A 214 6.18 0.76 -1.07
CA SER A 214 5.00 0.02 -0.61
C SER A 214 3.71 0.62 -1.19
N THR A 215 3.60 1.94 -1.27
CA THR A 215 2.45 2.60 -1.91
C THR A 215 2.40 2.29 -3.40
N ALA A 216 3.53 2.37 -4.10
CA ALA A 216 3.64 2.04 -5.51
C ALA A 216 3.34 0.55 -5.78
N GLY A 217 3.92 -0.36 -4.99
CA GLY A 217 3.67 -1.80 -5.08
C GLY A 217 2.20 -2.15 -4.81
N GLY A 218 1.57 -1.51 -3.83
CA GLY A 218 0.15 -1.65 -3.55
C GLY A 218 -0.73 -1.14 -4.69
N ALA A 219 -0.42 0.03 -5.24
CA ALA A 219 -1.13 0.59 -6.40
C ALA A 219 -1.02 -0.33 -7.62
N PHE A 220 0.18 -0.86 -7.89
CA PHE A 220 0.45 -1.81 -8.96
C PHE A 220 -0.31 -3.13 -8.76
N ALA A 221 -0.27 -3.70 -7.56
CA ALA A 221 -1.02 -4.92 -7.23
C ALA A 221 -2.54 -4.72 -7.38
N GLY A 222 -3.06 -3.56 -6.97
CA GLY A 222 -4.46 -3.20 -7.16
C GLY A 222 -4.81 -3.04 -8.65
N PHE A 223 -3.92 -2.45 -9.44
CA PHE A 223 -4.09 -2.30 -10.89
C PHE A 223 -4.17 -3.65 -11.60
N VAL A 224 -3.20 -4.54 -11.36
CA VAL A 224 -3.16 -5.87 -11.99
C VAL A 224 -4.43 -6.66 -11.66
N ARG A 225 -4.88 -6.65 -10.40
CA ARG A 225 -6.11 -7.36 -9.98
C ARG A 225 -7.38 -6.74 -10.53
N SER A 226 -7.45 -5.41 -10.64
CA SER A 226 -8.60 -4.73 -11.24
C SER A 226 -8.84 -5.10 -12.71
N ARG A 227 -7.80 -5.55 -13.42
CA ARG A 227 -7.88 -6.04 -14.79
C ARG A 227 -8.37 -7.48 -14.88
N GLN A 228 -8.00 -8.35 -13.95
CA GLN A 228 -8.38 -9.76 -13.95
C GLN A 228 -9.88 -10.00 -13.69
N THR A 229 -10.55 -9.09 -12.97
CA THR A 229 -12.00 -9.18 -12.75
C THR A 229 -12.81 -9.01 -14.05
N LYS A 230 -12.22 -8.46 -15.12
CA LYS A 230 -12.90 -8.29 -16.42
C LYS A 230 -12.94 -9.55 -17.29
N THR A 231 -12.17 -10.60 -16.97
CA THR A 231 -12.00 -11.76 -17.86
C THR A 231 -12.85 -12.98 -17.48
N ILE A 232 -13.65 -12.90 -16.40
CA ILE A 232 -14.44 -14.02 -15.85
C ILE A 232 -15.95 -13.80 -16.05
N LEU A 233 -16.35 -12.76 -16.78
CA LEU A 233 -17.72 -12.51 -17.22
C LEU A 233 -17.75 -12.53 -18.75
#